data_AF-A0A432GNS4-F1
#
_entry.id   AF-A0A432GNS4-F1
#
_cell.length_a   1.000
_cell.length_b   1.000
_cell.length_c   1.000
_cell.angle_alpha   90.00
_cell.angle_beta   90.00
_cell.angle_gamma   90.00
#
_symmetry.space_group_name_H-M   'P 1'
#
loop_
_entity.id
_entity.type
_entity.pdbx_description
1 polymer ?
#
loop_
_entity_poly.entity_id
_entity_poly.type
_entity_poly.pdbx_seq_one_letter_code
_entity_poly.pdbx_strand_id
1 'polypeptide(L)'
;MKKEIVLQRVFAVLLLLVSSVQFVQARHKCYKVPAPPGIMGIFSSITLIPSGSTMAAARSSETSGCDRGHPSENFYKPKNKRVALFLKDNFLQVREESAQGQGLHLDALAQLAGCSIEHAEFGRIIQNNYSQIFGAGLLSQNADNSENITKRTTERFLGLMADSPLLASSCESG
;
A
#
# COMPACT_ATOMS: atom_id res chain seq x y z
N MET A 1 -13.86 38.75 45.15
CA MET A 1 -14.89 37.71 44.89
C MET A 1 -15.56 37.79 43.51
N LYS A 2 -16.29 38.85 43.11
CA LYS A 2 -17.01 38.86 41.81
C LYS A 2 -16.10 38.76 40.56
N LYS A 3 -14.91 39.37 40.57
CA LYS A 3 -13.98 39.35 39.41
C LYS A 3 -13.33 37.99 39.17
N GLU A 4 -13.03 37.23 40.22
CA GLU A 4 -12.45 35.89 40.12
C GLU A 4 -13.43 34.87 39.54
N ILE A 5 -14.72 34.98 39.92
CA ILE A 5 -15.78 34.12 39.37
C ILE A 5 -15.98 34.37 37.87
N VAL A 6 -15.86 35.63 37.41
CA VAL A 6 -15.95 35.97 35.99
C VAL A 6 -14.76 35.41 35.22
N LEU A 7 -13.54 35.56 35.75
CA LEU A 7 -12.33 35.03 35.12
C LEU A 7 -12.38 33.51 34.99
N GLN A 8 -12.82 32.81 36.04
CA GLN A 8 -12.96 31.35 36.04
C GLN A 8 -13.98 30.85 35.02
N ARG A 9 -15.11 31.57 34.85
CA ARG A 9 -16.11 31.23 33.84
C ARG A 9 -15.61 31.46 32.41
N VAL A 10 -14.89 32.55 32.17
CA VAL A 10 -14.29 32.83 30.85
C VAL A 10 -13.26 31.74 30.50
N PHE A 11 -12.41 31.35 31.46
CA PHE A 11 -11.41 30.32 31.25
C PHE A 11 -12.04 28.94 30.99
N ALA A 12 -13.11 28.60 31.70
CA ALA A 12 -13.86 27.36 31.49
C ALA A 12 -14.52 27.31 30.11
N VAL A 13 -15.09 28.43 29.64
CA VAL A 13 -15.68 28.53 28.29
C VAL A 13 -14.58 28.42 27.22
N LEU A 14 -13.42 29.02 27.43
CA LEU A 14 -12.29 28.92 26.51
C LEU A 14 -11.78 27.47 26.41
N LEU A 15 -11.67 26.77 27.54
CA LEU A 15 -11.28 25.35 27.58
C LEU A 15 -12.28 24.46 26.84
N LEU A 16 -13.59 24.70 27.04
CA LEU A 16 -14.65 23.99 26.31
C LEU A 16 -14.55 24.22 24.79
N LEU A 17 -14.30 25.45 24.36
CA LEU A 17 -14.14 25.79 22.95
C LEU A 17 -12.87 25.19 22.34
N VAL A 18 -11.76 25.08 23.07
CA VAL A 18 -10.53 24.44 22.56
C VAL A 18 -10.69 22.91 22.50
N SER A 19 -11.40 22.31 23.47
CA SER A 19 -11.65 20.86 23.49
C SER A 19 -12.55 20.37 22.34
N SER A 20 -13.50 21.20 21.89
CA SER A 20 -14.35 20.86 20.75
C SER A 20 -13.59 20.89 19.42
N VAL A 21 -12.55 21.72 19.29
CA VAL A 21 -11.69 21.77 18.09
C VAL A 21 -10.84 20.50 17.97
N GLN A 22 -10.36 19.93 19.09
CA GLN A 22 -9.61 18.67 19.07
C GLN A 22 -10.46 17.46 18.67
N PHE A 23 -11.76 17.48 18.99
CA PHE A 23 -12.69 16.40 18.61
C PHE A 23 -12.98 16.34 17.11
N VAL A 24 -12.85 17.46 16.39
CA VAL A 24 -13.07 17.49 14.92
C VAL A 24 -11.89 16.88 14.17
N GLN A 25 -10.69 16.92 14.73
CA GLN A 25 -9.46 16.50 14.04
C GLN A 25 -9.20 14.98 14.12
N ALA A 26 -9.92 14.23 14.97
CA ALA A 26 -9.78 12.79 15.13
C ALA A 26 -10.59 11.95 14.12
N ARG A 27 -11.52 12.56 13.35
CA ARG A 27 -12.46 11.83 12.48
C ARG A 27 -11.91 11.32 11.14
N HIS A 28 -10.60 11.41 10.89
CA HIS A 28 -10.03 11.15 9.56
C HIS A 28 -9.24 9.85 9.40
N LYS A 29 -9.30 8.92 10.36
CA LYS A 29 -8.58 7.64 10.25
C LYS A 29 -9.45 6.44 10.64
N CYS A 30 -10.56 6.23 9.93
CA CYS A 30 -11.22 4.93 9.95
C CYS A 30 -10.37 3.93 9.13
N TYR A 31 -9.84 2.88 9.75
CA TYR A 31 -9.22 1.77 9.04
C TYR A 31 -10.32 0.80 8.57
N LYS A 32 -10.41 0.53 7.26
CA LYS A 32 -11.31 -0.50 6.73
C LYS A 32 -10.51 -1.76 6.41
N VAL A 33 -10.87 -2.87 7.07
CA VAL A 33 -10.45 -4.23 6.69
C VAL A 33 -11.36 -4.68 5.54
N PRO A 34 -10.83 -5.28 4.44
CA PRO A 34 -11.67 -5.74 3.34
C PRO A 34 -12.65 -6.80 3.81
N ALA A 35 -13.92 -6.65 3.41
CA ALA A 35 -14.90 -7.73 3.52
C ALA A 35 -14.68 -8.70 2.35
N PRO A 36 -14.68 -10.03 2.59
CA PRO A 36 -14.57 -11.01 1.51
C PRO A 36 -15.76 -10.87 0.54
N PRO A 37 -15.54 -11.08 -0.76
CA PRO A 37 -16.60 -10.93 -1.76
C PRO A 37 -17.71 -11.97 -1.58
N GLY A 38 -18.98 -11.53 -1.69
CA GLY A 38 -20.17 -12.38 -1.70
C GLY A 38 -21.15 -12.17 -0.53
N ILE A 39 -22.27 -12.89 -0.56
CA ILE A 39 -23.37 -12.85 0.43
C ILE A 39 -22.94 -13.18 1.88
N MET A 40 -21.72 -13.70 2.06
CA MET A 40 -21.13 -13.97 3.37
C MET A 40 -20.75 -12.69 4.15
N GLY A 41 -20.71 -11.54 3.47
CA GLY A 41 -20.44 -10.23 4.08
C GLY A 41 -21.59 -9.66 4.92
N ILE A 42 -22.82 -10.16 4.75
CA ILE A 42 -24.01 -9.61 5.41
C ILE A 42 -24.34 -10.35 6.72
N PHE A 43 -24.01 -11.65 6.82
CA PHE A 43 -24.38 -12.50 7.97
C PHE A 43 -23.25 -12.80 8.96
N SER A 44 -22.01 -12.36 8.70
CA SER A 44 -20.87 -12.64 9.58
C SER A 44 -20.79 -11.67 10.75
N SER A 45 -21.87 -11.58 11.53
CA SER A 45 -21.88 -10.89 12.82
C SER A 45 -21.23 -11.79 13.88
N ILE A 46 -19.95 -11.51 14.15
CA ILE A 46 -19.28 -11.63 15.46
C ILE A 46 -18.89 -13.05 15.95
N THR A 47 -19.51 -14.15 15.50
CA THR A 47 -19.30 -15.46 16.19
C THR A 47 -18.21 -16.38 15.61
N LEU A 48 -17.63 -16.09 14.44
CA LEU A 48 -16.77 -17.05 13.72
C LEU A 48 -15.36 -16.55 13.35
N ILE A 49 -14.91 -15.42 13.89
CA ILE A 49 -13.56 -14.93 13.60
C ILE A 49 -12.59 -15.46 14.67
N PRO A 50 -11.60 -16.29 14.31
CA PRO A 50 -10.62 -16.80 15.27
C PRO A 50 -9.81 -15.63 15.85
N SER A 51 -9.70 -15.63 17.19
CA SER A 51 -8.84 -14.72 17.94
C SER A 51 -7.38 -14.91 17.50
N GLY A 52 -6.86 -13.97 16.71
CA GLY A 52 -5.50 -14.03 16.16
C GLY A 52 -5.39 -13.54 14.71
N SER A 53 -6.51 -13.39 14.00
CA SER A 53 -6.52 -12.73 12.70
C SER A 53 -6.57 -11.20 12.85
N THR A 54 -5.75 -10.47 12.09
CA THR A 54 -5.69 -8.99 12.03
C THR A 54 -7.05 -8.34 11.75
N MET A 55 -8.03 -9.12 11.28
CA MET A 55 -9.42 -8.72 11.05
C MET A 55 -10.25 -8.48 12.32
N ALA A 56 -9.89 -9.07 13.47
CA ALA A 56 -10.62 -8.90 14.73
C ALA A 56 -10.19 -7.64 15.49
N ALA A 57 -8.90 -7.29 15.43
CA ALA A 57 -8.34 -6.16 16.18
C ALA A 57 -8.83 -4.78 15.67
N ALA A 58 -9.32 -4.69 14.44
CA ALA A 58 -9.80 -3.43 13.85
C ALA A 58 -11.30 -3.14 14.11
N ARG A 59 -12.05 -4.06 14.72
CA ARG A 59 -13.51 -3.91 14.91
C ARG A 59 -13.93 -3.27 16.23
N SER A 60 -13.06 -3.24 17.24
CA SER A 60 -13.50 -2.99 18.63
C SER A 60 -13.07 -1.65 19.25
N SER A 61 -12.39 -0.78 18.51
CA SER A 61 -12.10 0.57 19.00
C SER A 61 -12.49 1.61 17.95
N GLU A 62 -13.58 2.35 18.22
CA GLU A 62 -13.91 3.64 17.60
C GLU A 62 -14.47 3.68 16.16
N THR A 63 -15.51 2.90 15.81
CA THR A 63 -16.15 2.98 14.47
C THR A 63 -17.48 3.74 14.41
N SER A 64 -17.87 4.52 15.42
CA SER A 64 -19.09 5.33 15.34
C SER A 64 -18.89 6.50 14.34
N GLY A 65 -19.48 6.41 13.16
CA GLY A 65 -19.48 7.50 12.16
C GLY A 65 -18.81 7.20 10.81
N CYS A 66 -18.34 5.97 10.56
CA CYS A 66 -17.71 5.60 9.28
C CYS A 66 -18.73 5.12 8.20
N ASP A 67 -20.04 5.36 8.37
CA ASP A 67 -21.09 4.85 7.47
C ASP A 67 -21.15 5.54 6.09
N ARG A 68 -20.43 6.66 5.88
CA ARG A 68 -20.54 7.50 4.67
C ARG A 68 -19.22 8.03 4.10
N GLY A 69 -18.07 7.59 4.60
CA GLY A 69 -16.78 8.05 4.10
C GLY A 69 -16.41 7.36 2.78
N HIS A 70 -16.36 8.12 1.68
CA HIS A 70 -15.62 7.66 0.49
C HIS A 70 -14.15 7.42 0.88
N PRO A 71 -13.50 6.37 0.34
CA PRO A 71 -12.08 6.14 0.59
C PRO A 71 -11.31 7.43 0.28
N SER A 72 -10.38 7.84 1.15
CA SER A 72 -9.50 8.96 0.81
C SER A 72 -8.79 8.64 -0.51
N GLU A 73 -8.50 9.64 -1.33
CA GLU A 73 -7.83 9.43 -2.63
C GLU A 73 -6.50 8.65 -2.52
N ASN A 74 -5.94 8.55 -1.30
CA ASN A 74 -4.74 7.78 -0.98
C ASN A 74 -4.98 6.29 -0.63
N PHE A 75 -6.23 5.81 -0.63
CA PHE A 75 -6.54 4.40 -0.34
C PHE A 75 -6.19 3.50 -1.53
N TYR A 76 -6.42 3.97 -2.76
CA TYR A 76 -5.97 3.30 -3.97
C TYR A 76 -4.54 3.75 -4.29
N LYS A 77 -3.53 2.97 -3.90
CA LYS A 77 -2.19 3.16 -4.45
C LYS A 77 -2.20 2.62 -5.89
N PRO A 78 -1.96 3.47 -6.91
CA PRO A 78 -1.89 2.99 -8.29
C PRO A 78 -0.92 1.81 -8.39
N LYS A 79 -1.21 0.83 -9.27
CA LYS A 79 -0.39 -0.36 -9.51
C LYS A 79 1.12 -0.04 -9.57
N ASN A 80 1.48 0.95 -10.38
CA ASN A 80 2.87 1.41 -10.55
C ASN A 80 3.49 1.92 -9.24
N LYS A 81 2.70 2.57 -8.37
CA LYS A 81 3.16 3.04 -7.06
C LYS A 81 3.36 1.89 -6.08
N ARG A 82 2.55 0.82 -6.17
CA ARG A 82 2.75 -0.42 -5.38
C ARG A 82 4.03 -1.14 -5.81
N VAL A 83 4.24 -1.29 -7.11
CA VAL A 83 5.46 -1.85 -7.69
C VAL A 83 6.70 -1.05 -7.27
N ALA A 84 6.64 0.29 -7.38
CA ALA A 84 7.76 1.16 -6.99
C ALA A 84 8.15 1.00 -5.51
N LEU A 85 7.17 0.96 -4.61
CA LEU A 85 7.41 0.77 -3.18
C LEU A 85 7.99 -0.62 -2.90
N PHE A 86 7.47 -1.65 -3.53
CA PHE A 86 7.97 -3.01 -3.33
C PHE A 86 9.41 -3.17 -3.82
N LEU A 87 9.74 -2.61 -4.99
CA LEU A 87 11.11 -2.58 -5.52
C LEU A 87 12.04 -1.77 -4.62
N LYS A 88 11.56 -0.70 -3.98
CA LYS A 88 12.33 0.07 -3.01
C LYS A 88 12.74 -0.78 -1.81
N ASP A 89 11.76 -1.47 -1.24
CA ASP A 89 11.92 -2.17 0.03
C ASP A 89 12.66 -3.51 -0.13
N ASN A 90 12.60 -4.12 -1.33
CA ASN A 90 13.12 -5.47 -1.59
C ASN A 90 14.10 -5.52 -2.78
N PHE A 91 14.75 -4.40 -3.10
CA PHE A 91 15.56 -4.24 -4.32
C PHE A 91 16.59 -5.37 -4.51
N LEU A 92 17.34 -5.71 -3.46
CA LEU A 92 18.43 -6.68 -3.55
C LEU A 92 17.91 -8.09 -3.84
N GLN A 93 16.86 -8.49 -3.13
CA GLN A 93 16.22 -9.80 -3.27
C GLN A 93 15.57 -9.92 -4.65
N VAL A 94 14.78 -8.92 -5.06
CA VAL A 94 14.16 -8.91 -6.38
C VAL A 94 15.21 -8.98 -7.47
N ARG A 95 16.32 -8.23 -7.35
CA ARG A 95 17.41 -8.28 -8.32
C ARG A 95 18.02 -9.68 -8.40
N GLU A 96 18.34 -10.30 -7.29
CA GLU A 96 18.94 -11.65 -7.27
C GLU A 96 17.98 -12.70 -7.85
N GLU A 97 16.74 -12.71 -7.40
CA GLU A 97 15.71 -13.64 -7.88
C GLU A 97 15.38 -13.40 -9.36
N SER A 98 15.43 -12.16 -9.83
CA SER A 98 15.30 -11.82 -11.26
C SER A 98 16.44 -12.41 -12.10
N ALA A 99 17.67 -12.46 -11.57
CA ALA A 99 18.79 -13.10 -12.26
C ALA A 99 18.65 -14.63 -12.29
N GLN A 100 18.07 -15.21 -11.24
CA GLN A 100 17.78 -16.65 -11.15
C GLN A 100 16.54 -17.05 -11.96
N GLY A 101 15.64 -16.09 -12.24
CA GLY A 101 14.37 -16.32 -12.93
C GLY A 101 13.28 -16.91 -12.06
N GLN A 102 13.47 -16.95 -10.73
CA GLN A 102 12.51 -17.52 -9.78
C GLN A 102 12.76 -16.96 -8.37
N GLY A 103 11.71 -16.92 -7.55
CA GLY A 103 11.81 -16.57 -6.13
C GLY A 103 10.57 -15.85 -5.59
N LEU A 104 10.42 -15.84 -4.27
CA LEU A 104 9.21 -15.35 -3.61
C LEU A 104 8.96 -13.85 -3.83
N HIS A 105 10.02 -13.03 -3.89
CA HIS A 105 9.90 -11.60 -4.14
C HIS A 105 9.61 -11.32 -5.61
N LEU A 106 10.16 -12.12 -6.53
CA LEU A 106 9.84 -12.04 -7.95
C LEU A 106 8.38 -12.43 -8.24
N ASP A 107 7.89 -13.48 -7.57
CA ASP A 107 6.49 -13.90 -7.66
C ASP A 107 5.54 -12.83 -7.09
N ALA A 108 5.90 -12.24 -5.96
CA ALA A 108 5.16 -11.12 -5.37
C ALA A 108 5.17 -9.88 -6.28
N LEU A 109 6.28 -9.60 -6.97
CA LEU A 109 6.37 -8.52 -7.95
C LEU A 109 5.37 -8.74 -9.10
N ALA A 110 5.24 -9.98 -9.60
CA ALA A 110 4.26 -10.33 -10.64
C ALA A 110 2.82 -10.06 -10.17
N GLN A 111 2.50 -10.47 -8.94
CA GLN A 111 1.16 -10.24 -8.35
C GLN A 111 0.86 -8.75 -8.18
N LEU A 112 1.83 -7.96 -7.70
CA LEU A 112 1.69 -6.51 -7.54
C LEU A 112 1.57 -5.77 -8.88
N ALA A 113 2.19 -6.32 -9.92
CA ALA A 113 2.08 -5.84 -11.29
C ALA A 113 0.76 -6.25 -11.96
N GLY A 114 -0.09 -7.05 -11.30
CA GLY A 114 -1.39 -7.49 -11.82
C GLY A 114 -1.28 -8.61 -12.86
N CYS A 115 -0.16 -9.33 -12.89
CA CYS A 115 0.09 -10.37 -13.87
C CYS A 115 -0.70 -11.65 -13.56
N SER A 116 -1.39 -12.18 -14.57
CA SER A 116 -2.11 -13.46 -14.51
C SER A 116 -1.33 -14.64 -15.11
N ILE A 117 -0.11 -14.39 -15.61
CA ILE A 117 0.78 -15.44 -16.12
C ILE A 117 1.39 -16.26 -14.99
N GLU A 118 1.68 -17.52 -15.30
CA GLU A 118 2.42 -18.43 -14.44
C GLU A 118 3.74 -17.79 -13.95
N HIS A 119 4.03 -17.97 -12.66
CA HIS A 119 5.21 -17.37 -12.03
C HIS A 119 6.53 -17.79 -12.70
N ALA A 120 6.62 -19.06 -13.10
CA ALA A 120 7.78 -19.57 -13.84
C ALA A 120 7.98 -18.85 -15.19
N GLU A 121 6.88 -18.54 -15.90
CA GLU A 121 6.94 -17.86 -17.19
C GLU A 121 7.26 -16.37 -17.03
N PHE A 122 6.66 -15.71 -16.03
CA PHE A 122 7.03 -14.34 -15.64
C PHE A 122 8.52 -14.27 -15.31
N GLY A 123 9.00 -15.17 -14.45
CA GLY A 123 10.39 -15.21 -14.02
C GLY A 123 11.36 -15.43 -15.18
N ARG A 124 11.01 -16.31 -16.13
CA ARG A 124 11.79 -16.52 -17.38
C ARG A 124 11.87 -15.25 -18.23
N ILE A 125 10.76 -14.52 -18.40
CA ILE A 125 10.74 -13.25 -19.15
C ILE A 125 11.62 -12.20 -18.45
N ILE A 126 11.51 -12.07 -17.12
CA ILE A 126 12.33 -11.13 -16.35
C ILE A 126 13.82 -11.49 -16.42
N GLN A 127 14.17 -12.77 -16.32
CA GLN A 127 15.55 -13.25 -16.43
C GLN A 127 16.15 -12.93 -17.80
N ASN A 128 15.41 -13.19 -18.89
CA ASN A 128 15.86 -12.90 -20.25
C ASN A 128 16.11 -11.40 -20.49
N ASN A 129 15.43 -10.53 -19.73
CA ASN A 129 15.56 -9.07 -19.82
C ASN A 129 16.32 -8.48 -18.62
N TYR A 130 17.01 -9.32 -17.84
CA TYR A 130 17.64 -8.91 -16.59
C TYR A 130 18.61 -7.73 -16.77
N SER A 131 19.44 -7.76 -17.82
CA SER A 131 20.40 -6.70 -18.11
C SER A 131 19.73 -5.37 -18.47
N GLN A 132 18.56 -5.38 -19.09
CA GLN A 132 17.79 -4.18 -19.38
C GLN A 132 17.24 -3.56 -18.08
N ILE A 133 16.71 -4.39 -17.19
CA ILE A 133 16.08 -3.95 -15.94
C ILE A 133 17.13 -3.54 -14.89
N PHE A 134 18.20 -4.33 -14.71
CA PHE A 134 19.18 -4.22 -13.62
C PHE A 134 20.63 -3.96 -14.07
N GLY A 135 20.90 -3.76 -15.36
CA GLY A 135 22.27 -3.64 -15.89
C GLY A 135 23.07 -2.44 -15.40
N ALA A 136 24.39 -2.49 -15.66
CA ALA A 136 25.44 -1.63 -15.10
C ALA A 136 25.20 -0.10 -15.18
N GLY A 137 24.40 0.38 -16.14
CA GLY A 137 23.98 1.78 -16.21
C GLY A 137 23.16 2.27 -15.00
N LEU A 138 22.70 1.38 -14.12
CA LEU A 138 22.07 1.71 -12.83
C LEU A 138 23.08 1.99 -11.71
N LEU A 139 24.21 1.27 -11.71
CA LEU A 139 25.19 1.32 -10.62
C LEU A 139 26.34 2.30 -10.91
N SER A 140 26.51 2.68 -12.18
CA SER A 140 27.60 3.57 -12.65
C SER A 140 27.37 5.06 -12.40
N GLN A 141 26.17 5.49 -12.00
CA GLN A 141 25.87 6.90 -11.74
C GLN A 141 25.71 7.13 -10.23
N ASN A 142 26.81 7.46 -9.56
CA ASN A 142 26.93 7.91 -8.17
C ASN A 142 26.26 7.00 -7.13
N ALA A 143 27.11 6.29 -6.38
CA ALA A 143 26.80 5.20 -5.45
C ALA A 143 25.87 5.53 -4.25
N ASP A 144 25.24 6.71 -4.16
CA ASP A 144 24.65 7.18 -2.89
C ASP A 144 23.16 7.53 -2.89
N ASN A 145 22.41 7.32 -3.99
CA ASN A 145 20.95 7.52 -3.93
C ASN A 145 20.13 6.29 -4.34
N SER A 146 19.84 5.43 -3.36
CA SER A 146 18.92 4.29 -3.44
C SER A 146 17.58 4.66 -4.10
N GLU A 147 17.11 5.89 -3.91
CA GLU A 147 15.86 6.38 -4.52
C GLU A 147 15.96 6.49 -6.05
N ASN A 148 17.10 6.97 -6.57
CA ASN A 148 17.31 7.10 -8.01
C ASN A 148 17.44 5.74 -8.70
N ILE A 149 18.13 4.80 -8.06
CA ILE A 149 18.27 3.42 -8.57
C ILE A 149 16.89 2.78 -8.64
N THR A 150 16.13 2.82 -7.55
CA THR A 150 14.78 2.24 -7.48
C THR A 150 13.85 2.86 -8.51
N LYS A 151 13.86 4.19 -8.65
CA LYS A 151 13.04 4.90 -9.63
C LYS A 151 13.35 4.43 -11.06
N ARG A 152 14.63 4.40 -11.44
CA ARG A 152 15.06 3.98 -12.78
C ARG A 152 14.77 2.51 -13.04
N THR A 153 14.97 1.63 -12.05
CA THR A 153 14.59 0.21 -12.16
C THR A 153 13.09 0.05 -12.33
N THR A 154 12.30 0.81 -11.58
CA THR A 154 10.83 0.82 -11.72
C THR A 154 10.43 1.25 -13.14
N GLU A 155 10.96 2.35 -13.65
CA GLU A 155 10.68 2.82 -15.01
C GLU A 155 11.03 1.78 -16.07
N ARG A 156 12.19 1.13 -15.95
CA ARG A 156 12.62 0.06 -16.87
C ARG A 156 11.73 -1.17 -16.81
N PHE A 157 11.34 -1.58 -15.60
CA PHE A 157 10.43 -2.71 -15.40
C PHE A 157 9.04 -2.43 -15.98
N LEU A 158 8.48 -1.25 -15.70
CA LEU A 158 7.19 -0.83 -16.25
C LEU A 158 7.25 -0.70 -17.79
N GLY A 159 8.38 -0.21 -18.34
CA GLY A 159 8.61 -0.16 -19.78
C GLY A 159 8.62 -1.55 -20.40
N LEU A 160 9.37 -2.50 -19.83
CA LEU A 160 9.37 -3.89 -20.29
C LEU A 160 7.96 -4.51 -20.28
N MET A 161 7.16 -4.22 -19.26
CA MET A 161 5.77 -4.71 -19.22
C MET A 161 4.90 -4.13 -20.34
N ALA A 162 5.12 -2.88 -20.74
CA ALA A 162 4.40 -2.25 -21.84
C ALA A 162 4.88 -2.75 -23.21
N ASP A 163 6.19 -2.95 -23.35
CA ASP A 163 6.83 -3.31 -24.63
C ASP A 163 6.70 -4.81 -24.95
N SER A 164 6.57 -5.67 -23.93
CA SER A 164 6.39 -7.12 -24.10
C SER A 164 4.92 -7.46 -24.32
N PRO A 165 4.51 -7.98 -25.50
CA PRO A 165 3.10 -8.28 -25.79
C PRO A 165 2.46 -9.25 -24.78
N LEU A 166 3.25 -10.22 -24.28
CA LEU A 166 2.81 -11.18 -23.28
C LEU A 166 2.57 -10.51 -21.93
N LEU A 167 3.48 -9.66 -21.46
CA LEU A 167 3.32 -8.97 -20.19
C LEU A 167 2.22 -7.90 -20.27
N ALA A 168 2.14 -7.17 -21.38
CA ALA A 168 1.13 -6.13 -21.57
C ALA A 168 -0.28 -6.70 -21.46
N SER A 169 -0.56 -7.80 -22.17
CA SER A 169 -1.86 -8.48 -22.12
C SER A 169 -2.13 -9.18 -20.79
N SER A 170 -1.09 -9.72 -20.14
CA SER A 170 -1.28 -10.55 -18.94
C SER A 170 -1.26 -9.75 -17.64
N CYS A 171 -0.70 -8.54 -17.63
CA CYS A 171 -0.54 -7.70 -16.45
C CYS A 171 -1.48 -6.48 -16.45
N GLU A 172 -2.37 -6.33 -17.43
CA GLU A 172 -3.32 -5.21 -17.54
C GLU A 172 -4.48 -5.29 -16.55
N SER A 173 -4.82 -6.49 -16.05
CA SER A 173 -6.12 -6.77 -15.40
C SER A 173 -6.15 -6.65 -13.87
N GLY A 174 -5.16 -6.01 -13.23
CA GLY A 174 -5.01 -5.96 -11.76
C GLY A 174 -5.25 -4.60 -11.09
#